data_AF-A0AAN5AUI4-F1
#
_entry.id   AF-A0AAN5AUI4-F1
#
_cell.length_a   1.000
_cell.length_b   1.000
_cell.length_c   1.000
_cell.angle_alpha   90.00
_cell.angle_beta   90.00
_cell.angle_gamma   90.00
#
_symmetry.space_group_name_H-M   'P 1'
#
loop_
_entity.id
_entity.type
_entity.pdbx_description
1 polymer ?
#
loop_
_entity_poly.entity_id
_entity_poly.type
_entity_poly.pdbx_seq_one_letter_code
_entity_poly.pdbx_strand_id
1 'polypeptide(L)' 'MAMEQKPIRKLRKGELFRLSDRETAPVWVRGEYIREVKKYITYKYDDVNHERLVSGDKRVIVDFIF' A
#
# COMPACT_ATOMS: atom_id res chain seq x y z
N MET A 1 -9.33 17.11 4.37
CA MET A 1 -9.33 15.65 4.61
C MET A 1 -8.00 15.33 5.30
N ALA A 2 -8.01 14.76 6.51
CA ALA A 2 -6.76 14.37 7.16
C ALA A 2 -6.33 13.00 6.62
N MET A 3 -5.08 12.86 6.18
CA MET A 3 -4.53 11.59 5.72
C MET A 3 -4.40 10.63 6.91
N GLU A 4 -5.02 9.45 6.84
CA GLU A 4 -4.93 8.45 7.91
C GLU A 4 -3.70 7.55 7.70
N GLN A 5 -3.02 7.20 8.79
CA GLN A 5 -1.96 6.19 8.79
C GLN A 5 -2.42 4.91 9.47
N LYS A 6 -2.34 3.78 8.76
CA LYS A 6 -2.65 2.46 9.34
C LYS A 6 -1.71 1.37 8.82
N PRO A 7 -1.53 0.24 9.54
CA PRO A 7 -0.72 -0.88 9.08
C PRO A 7 -1.29 -1.51 7.80
N ILE A 8 -0.44 -1.91 6.84
CA ILE A 8 -0.89 -2.48 5.56
C ILE A 8 -1.78 -3.73 5.72
N ARG A 9 -1.59 -4.51 6.80
CA ARG A 9 -2.44 -5.67 7.12
C ARG A 9 -3.91 -5.33 7.41
N LYS A 10 -4.22 -4.07 7.72
CA LYS A 10 -5.59 -3.58 7.96
C LYS A 10 -6.29 -3.15 6.67
N LEU A 11 -5.58 -3.12 5.54
CA LEU A 11 -6.14 -2.75 4.25
C LEU A 11 -6.81 -3.97 3.60
N ARG A 12 -7.92 -3.71 2.92
CA ARG A 12 -8.58 -4.69 2.04
C ARG A 12 -7.71 -4.94 0.82
N LYS A 13 -7.86 -6.13 0.22
CA LYS A 13 -7.24 -6.40 -1.09
C LYS A 13 -7.78 -5.40 -2.10
N GLY A 14 -6.91 -4.81 -2.91
CA GLY A 14 -7.25 -3.78 -3.89
C GLY A 14 -7.33 -2.36 -3.30
N GLU A 15 -7.18 -2.19 -1.99
CA GLU A 15 -7.20 -0.85 -1.37
C GLU A 15 -5.92 -0.08 -1.73
N LEU A 16 -6.12 1.22 -1.99
CA LEU A 16 -5.06 2.13 -2.40
C LEU A 16 -4.35 2.71 -1.19
N PHE A 17 -3.03 2.89 -1.31
CA PHE A 17 -2.22 3.47 -0.26
C PHE A 17 -1.00 4.22 -0.82
N ARG A 18 -0.42 5.08 0.01
CA ARG A 18 0.89 5.70 -0.23
C ARG A 18 1.90 5.27 0.83
N LEU A 19 3.17 5.23 0.45
CA LEU A 19 4.28 4.95 1.36
C LEU A 19 4.81 6.20 2.08
N SER A 20 4.39 7.39 1.65
CA SER A 20 4.73 8.70 2.20
C SER A 20 3.57 9.66 1.98
N ASP A 21 3.49 10.68 2.83
CA ASP A 21 2.53 11.78 2.86
C ASP A 21 2.82 12.89 1.84
N ARG A 22 3.94 12.78 1.12
CA ARG A 22 4.25 13.69 0.02
C ARG A 22 3.12 13.66 -1.01
N GLU A 23 2.80 14.84 -1.53
CA GLU A 23 1.78 15.01 -2.57
C GLU A 23 2.12 14.20 -3.84
N THR A 24 3.40 14.14 -4.18
CA THR A 24 3.94 13.39 -5.33
C THR A 24 4.26 11.93 -5.03
N ALA A 25 3.89 11.41 -3.86
CA ALA A 25 4.16 10.03 -3.53
C ALA A 25 3.37 9.09 -4.46
N PRO A 26 4.02 8.04 -5.01
CA PRO A 26 3.34 7.10 -5.88
C PRO A 26 2.22 6.37 -5.14
N VAL A 27 1.15 6.07 -5.87
CA VAL A 27 0.01 5.29 -5.39
C VAL A 27 0.28 3.82 -5.61
N TRP A 28 -0.01 3.03 -4.58
CA TRP A 28 0.17 1.59 -4.56
C TRP A 28 -1.16 0.91 -4.29
N VAL A 29 -1.27 -0.32 -4.74
CA VAL A 29 -2.42 -1.19 -4.50
C VAL A 29 -1.99 -2.35 -3.61
N ARG A 30 -2.74 -2.63 -2.55
CA ARG A 30 -2.48 -3.77 -1.66
C ARG A 30 -2.98 -5.07 -2.31
N GLY A 31 -2.07 -5.92 -2.76
CA GLY A 31 -2.35 -7.23 -3.35
C GLY A 31 -2.47 -8.33 -2.31
N GLU A 32 -2.18 -9.58 -2.70
CA GLU A 32 -2.35 -10.74 -1.83
C GLU A 32 -1.35 -10.82 -0.68
N TYR A 33 -1.70 -11.58 0.36
CA TYR A 33 -0.74 -11.96 1.39
C TYR A 33 -0.04 -13.24 0.98
N ILE A 34 1.28 -13.20 0.87
CA ILE A 34 2.13 -14.35 0.54
C ILE A 34 2.66 -14.92 1.85
N ARG A 35 2.17 -16.11 2.21
CA ARG A 35 2.41 -16.74 3.53
C ARG A 35 3.87 -17.15 3.71
N GLU A 36 4.50 -17.59 2.63
CA GLU A 36 5.87 -18.09 2.53
C GLU A 36 6.88 -17.02 2.96
N VAL A 37 6.63 -15.76 2.59
CA VAL A 37 7.49 -14.62 2.92
C VAL A 37 6.91 -13.72 4.02
N LYS A 38 5.72 -14.06 4.53
CA LYS A 38 4.96 -13.29 5.53
C LYS A 38 4.77 -11.80 5.16
N LYS A 39 4.53 -11.52 3.88
CA LYS A 39 4.43 -10.16 3.33
C LYS A 39 3.25 -10.04 2.38
N TYR A 40 2.82 -8.82 2.14
CA TYR A 40 1.85 -8.50 1.11
C TYR A 40 2.57 -8.18 -0.19
N ILE A 41 2.12 -8.76 -1.30
CA ILE A 41 2.48 -8.25 -2.62
C ILE A 41 1.71 -6.96 -2.87
N THR A 42 2.38 -5.96 -3.41
CA THR A 42 1.82 -4.65 -3.71
C THR A 42 2.33 -4.22 -5.07
N TYR A 43 1.52 -3.53 -5.86
CA TYR A 43 1.94 -3.03 -7.16
C TYR A 43 1.62 -1.55 -7.30
N LYS A 44 2.40 -0.85 -8.12
CA LYS A 44 2.14 0.57 -8.40
C LYS A 44 0.88 0.70 -9.22
N TYR A 45 0.02 1.66 -8.88
CA TYR A 45 -1.29 1.84 -9.52
C TYR A 45 -1.15 2.06 -11.05
N ASP A 46 -0.21 2.91 -11.47
CA ASP A 46 0.03 3.24 -12.88
C ASP A 46 0.95 2.25 -13.61
N ASP A 47 1.56 1.31 -12.89
CA ASP A 47 2.48 0.31 -13.46
C ASP A 47 2.40 -0.98 -12.66
N VAL A 48 1.50 -1.87 -13.09
CA VAL A 48 1.23 -3.14 -12.41
C VAL A 48 2.44 -4.08 -12.39
N ASN A 49 3.41 -3.89 -13.30
CA ASN A 49 4.64 -4.69 -13.32
C ASN A 49 5.63 -4.24 -12.22
N HIS A 50 5.40 -3.07 -11.62
CA HIS A 50 6.21 -2.57 -10.52
C HIS A 50 5.70 -3.13 -9.19
N GLU A 51 6.12 -4.35 -8.87
CA GLU A 51 5.73 -5.04 -7.65
C GLU A 51 6.72 -4.84 -6.49
N ARG A 52 6.20 -4.95 -5.28
CA ARG A 52 6.98 -4.92 -4.04
C ARG A 52 6.37 -5.83 -2.97
N LEU A 53 7.23 -6.41 -2.14
CA LEU A 53 6.83 -7.11 -0.92
C LEU A 53 6.89 -6.18 0.30
N VAL A 54 5.79 -6.06 1.02
CA VAL A 54 5.64 -5.16 2.18
C VAL A 54 5.23 -5.95 3.43
N SER A 55 5.91 -5.70 4.55
CA SER A 55 5.55 -6.30 5.85
C SER A 55 4.18 -5.81 6.33
N GLY A 56 3.39 -6.70 6.92
CA GLY A 56 2.04 -6.38 7.43
C GLY A 56 1.96 -5.23 8.43
N ASP A 57 3.04 -5.00 9.19
CA ASP A 57 3.12 -3.94 10.20
C ASP A 57 3.60 -2.59 9.63
N LYS A 58 3.96 -2.54 8.34
CA LYS A 58 4.34 -1.29 7.69
C LYS A 58 3.16 -0.32 7.73
N ARG A 59 3.36 0.84 8.35
CA ARG A 59 2.40 1.95 8.32
C ARG A 59 2.39 2.56 6.91
N VAL A 60 1.19 2.71 6.38
CA VAL A 60 0.90 3.29 5.07
C VAL A 60 -0.18 4.34 5.22
N ILE A 61 -0.26 5.24 4.23
CA ILE A 61 -1.20 6.34 4.21
C ILE A 61 -2.39 5.99 3.33
N VAL A 62 -3.59 6.24 3.83
CA VAL A 62 -4.88 6.04 3.15
C VAL A 62 -5.70 7.33 3.20
N ASP A 63 -6.87 7.31 2.55
CA ASP A 63 -7.81 8.45 2.50
C ASP A 63 -7.17 9.75 1.94
N PHE A 64 -6.30 9.57 0.95
CA PHE A 64 -5.66 10.65 0.20
C PHE A 64 -6.38 10.91 -1.13
N ILE A 65 -6.14 12.08 -1.71
CA ILE A 65 -6.59 12.45 -3.06
C ILE A 65 -5.36 12.35 -3.99
N PHE A 66 -5.55 11.74 -5.17
CA PHE A 66 -4.49 11.50 -6.16
C PHE A 66 -5.01 11.62 -7.57
#